data_AF-A0A0Q4GZK5-F1
#
_entry.id   AF-A0A0Q4GZK5-F1
#
_cell.length_a   1.000
_cell.length_b   1.000
_cell.length_c   1.000
_cell.angle_alpha   90.00
_cell.angle_beta   90.00
_cell.angle_gamma   90.00
#
_symmetry.space_group_name_H-M   'P 1'
#
loop_
_entity.id
_entity.type
_entity.pdbx_description
1 polymer ?
#
loop_
_entity_poly.entity_id
_entity_poly.type
_entity_poly.pdbx_seq_one_letter_code
_entity_poly.pdbx_strand_id
1 'polypeptide(L)'
;MLPRIFFDTNAGTYDDGYILWFDLSKTELAALDPPASDGMAVTIYMPDEIEMIATLRWDVVLENWTARSVEANNRLVGGSIPTKSE
;
A
#
# COMPACT_ATOMS: atom_id res chain seq x y z
N MET A 1 6.76 9.29 12.61
CA MET A 1 6.48 7.90 12.17
C MET A 1 5.48 8.00 11.05
N LEU A 2 5.66 7.28 9.93
CA LEU A 2 4.64 7.29 8.87
C LEU A 2 3.37 6.60 9.39
N PRO A 3 2.17 7.06 8.99
CA PRO A 3 0.96 6.31 9.24
C PRO A 3 1.07 4.93 8.63
N ARG A 4 0.61 3.91 9.36
CA ARG A 4 0.66 2.52 8.89
C ARG A 4 -0.72 2.12 8.40
N ILE A 5 -0.78 1.56 7.19
CA ILE A 5 -1.99 1.00 6.61
C ILE A 5 -1.83 -0.51 6.55
N PHE A 6 -2.77 -1.21 7.20
CA PHE A 6 -2.85 -2.66 7.17
C PHE A 6 -3.75 -3.12 6.02
N PHE A 7 -3.32 -4.14 5.29
CA PHE A 7 -4.12 -4.76 4.24
C PHE A 7 -3.73 -6.23 4.07
N ASP A 8 -4.67 -7.04 3.63
CA ASP A 8 -4.72 -8.50 3.81
C ASP A 8 -4.50 -9.30 2.51
N THR A 9 -4.13 -8.65 1.42
CA THR A 9 -3.72 -9.38 0.20
C THR A 9 -2.79 -8.57 -0.68
N ASN A 10 -1.89 -9.29 -1.34
CA ASN A 10 -0.92 -8.80 -2.30
C ASN A 10 -1.51 -8.54 -3.70
N ALA A 11 -2.81 -8.22 -3.81
CA ALA A 11 -3.46 -7.87 -5.07
C ALA A 11 -2.86 -6.56 -5.62
N GLY A 12 -1.66 -6.64 -6.16
CA GLY A 12 -0.99 -5.59 -6.89
C GLY A 12 -1.45 -5.65 -8.33
N THR A 13 -2.12 -4.60 -8.81
CA THR A 13 -2.35 -4.40 -10.24
C THR A 13 -2.57 -2.92 -10.60
N TYR A 14 -2.21 -2.64 -11.86
CA TYR A 14 -2.12 -1.36 -12.57
C TYR A 14 -0.97 -0.45 -12.08
N ASP A 15 0.09 -0.29 -12.88
CA ASP A 15 1.25 0.62 -12.70
C ASP A 15 2.11 0.46 -11.42
N ASP A 16 2.35 -0.77 -10.95
CA ASP A 16 3.21 -1.04 -9.77
C ASP A 16 2.66 -0.52 -8.42
N GLY A 17 1.34 -0.49 -8.27
CA GLY A 17 0.65 -0.08 -7.04
C GLY A 17 -0.17 -1.19 -6.37
N TYR A 18 -0.38 -1.03 -5.06
CA TYR A 18 -1.29 -1.85 -4.26
C TYR A 18 -2.64 -1.15 -4.15
N ILE A 19 -3.72 -1.84 -4.52
CA ILE A 19 -5.08 -1.29 -4.46
C ILE A 19 -5.61 -1.41 -3.01
N LEU A 20 -6.05 -0.29 -2.42
CA LEU A 20 -6.48 -0.22 -1.02
C LEU A 20 -8.01 -0.39 -0.86
N TRP A 21 -8.58 -1.39 -1.54
CA TRP A 21 -10.04 -1.59 -1.63
C TRP A 21 -10.66 -2.49 -0.55
N PHE A 22 -9.85 -3.15 0.28
CA PHE A 22 -10.34 -4.00 1.37
C PHE A 22 -10.83 -3.17 2.54
N ASP A 23 -11.79 -3.72 3.30
CA ASP A 23 -12.44 -3.01 4.40
C ASP A 23 -11.44 -2.57 5.47
N LEU A 24 -10.41 -3.37 5.74
CA LEU A 24 -9.34 -2.99 6.66
C LEU A 24 -8.58 -1.76 6.14
N SER A 25 -8.16 -1.77 4.88
CA SER A 25 -7.44 -0.63 4.27
C SER A 25 -8.29 0.64 4.27
N LYS A 26 -9.58 0.53 3.94
CA LYS A 26 -10.53 1.65 3.96
C LYS A 26 -10.70 2.22 5.37
N THR A 27 -10.80 1.35 6.37
CA THR A 27 -10.92 1.74 7.78
C THR A 27 -9.67 2.49 8.24
N GLU A 28 -8.48 1.96 7.95
CA GLU A 28 -7.20 2.58 8.28
C GLU A 28 -7.03 3.94 7.56
N LEU A 29 -7.40 4.04 6.27
CA LEU A 29 -7.37 5.29 5.51
C LEU A 29 -8.30 6.36 6.09
N ALA A 30 -9.51 5.97 6.53
CA ALA A 30 -10.48 6.87 7.14
C ALA A 30 -10.06 7.35 8.54
N ALA A 31 -9.20 6.59 9.22
CA ALA A 31 -8.68 6.92 10.54
C ALA A 31 -7.43 7.82 10.51
N LEU A 32 -6.89 8.13 9.32
CA LEU A 32 -5.72 9.00 9.17
C LEU A 32 -6.01 10.44 9.61
N ASP A 33 -5.03 11.04 10.31
CA ASP A 33 -4.99 12.46 10.65
C ASP A 33 -3.61 13.05 10.28
N PRO A 34 -3.51 13.88 9.22
CA PRO A 34 -4.61 14.36 8.37
C PRO A 34 -5.23 13.23 7.52
N PRO A 35 -6.45 13.42 6.97
CA PRO A 35 -7.07 12.44 6.08
C PRO A 35 -6.20 12.08 4.88
N ALA A 36 -6.43 10.89 4.32
CA ALA A 36 -5.73 10.40 3.14
C ALA A 36 -5.71 11.46 2.01
N SER A 37 -4.53 11.71 1.46
CA SER A 37 -4.32 12.69 0.38
C SER A 37 -3.31 12.17 -0.64
N ASP A 38 -3.45 12.61 -1.89
CA ASP A 38 -2.45 12.33 -2.94
C ASP A 38 -1.05 12.77 -2.50
N GLY A 39 -0.07 11.90 -2.73
CA GLY A 39 1.32 12.18 -2.36
C GLY A 39 1.66 11.88 -0.89
N MET A 40 0.69 11.47 -0.06
CA MET A 40 0.96 11.15 1.34
C MET A 40 1.85 9.91 1.47
N ALA A 41 2.94 10.03 2.22
CA ALA A 41 3.79 8.89 2.55
C ALA A 41 3.16 8.04 3.66
N VAL A 42 3.10 6.73 3.46
CA VAL A 42 2.58 5.74 4.41
C VAL A 42 3.52 4.54 4.51
N THR A 43 3.42 3.80 5.60
CA THR A 43 3.95 2.44 5.67
C THR A 43 2.82 1.48 5.32
N ILE A 44 3.00 0.72 4.25
CA ILE A 44 2.13 -0.39 3.91
C ILE A 44 2.65 -1.62 4.65
N TYR A 45 1.78 -2.25 5.43
CA TYR A 45 2.13 -3.39 6.25
C TYR A 45 1.14 -4.53 6.04
N MET A 46 1.68 -5.67 5.64
CA MET A 46 0.98 -6.94 5.59
C MET A 46 1.74 -7.91 6.48
N PRO A 47 1.11 -8.41 7.56
CA PRO A 47 1.74 -9.35 8.47
C PRO A 47 2.39 -10.51 7.71
N ASP A 48 3.64 -10.83 8.06
CA ASP A 48 4.42 -11.95 7.50
C ASP A 48 4.66 -11.93 5.97
N GLU A 49 4.33 -10.83 5.28
CA GLU A 49 4.54 -10.70 3.83
C GLU A 49 5.40 -9.47 3.48
N ILE A 50 4.93 -8.26 3.82
CA ILE A 50 5.57 -7.03 3.34
C ILE A 50 5.49 -5.88 4.35
N GLU A 51 6.60 -5.16 4.51
CA GLU A 51 6.62 -3.83 5.10
C GLU A 51 7.37 -2.89 4.16
N MET A 52 6.68 -1.86 3.66
CA MET A 52 7.28 -0.92 2.72
C MET A 52 6.81 0.51 2.94
N ILE A 53 7.65 1.46 2.55
CA ILE A 53 7.25 2.86 2.41
C ILE A 53 6.62 3.04 1.04
N ALA A 54 5.45 3.65 1.00
CA ALA A 54 4.70 3.93 -0.21
C ALA A 54 4.11 5.33 -0.20
N THR A 55 3.73 5.81 -1.37
CA THR A 55 3.00 7.06 -1.57
C THR A 55 1.56 6.75 -1.97
N LEU A 56 0.59 7.35 -1.27
CA LEU A 56 -0.82 7.27 -1.63
C LEU A 56 -1.10 8.02 -2.93
N ARG A 57 -1.94 7.44 -3.77
CA ARG A 57 -2.46 8.04 -4.99
C ARG A 57 -3.92 7.65 -5.20
N TRP A 58 -4.80 8.61 -5.39
CA TRP A 58 -6.17 8.39 -5.81
C TRP A 58 -6.19 7.99 -7.29
N ASP A 59 -6.76 6.84 -7.57
CA ASP A 59 -6.98 6.35 -8.92
C ASP A 59 -8.42 6.66 -9.33
N VAL A 60 -8.56 7.51 -10.35
CA VAL A 60 -9.86 7.96 -10.85
C VAL A 60 -10.62 6.88 -11.62
N VAL A 61 -9.92 5.87 -12.15
CA VAL A 61 -10.53 4.76 -12.91
C VAL A 61 -11.05 3.71 -11.95
N LEU A 62 -10.29 3.42 -10.89
CA LEU A 62 -10.67 2.47 -9.85
C LEU A 62 -11.60 3.08 -8.79
N GLU A 63 -11.75 4.41 -8.79
CA GLU A 63 -12.42 5.18 -7.73
C GLU A 63 -11.91 4.78 -6.34
N ASN A 64 -10.59 4.66 -6.21
CA ASN A 64 -9.97 4.13 -5.00
C ASN A 64 -8.55 4.63 -4.75
N TRP A 65 -8.09 4.50 -3.51
CA TRP A 65 -6.69 4.75 -3.16
C TRP A 65 -5.80 3.59 -3.60
N THR A 66 -4.63 3.95 -4.13
CA THR A 66 -3.52 3.05 -4.42
C THR A 66 -2.30 3.46 -3.62
N ALA A 67 -1.45 2.50 -3.26
CA ALA A 67 -0.15 2.76 -2.64
C ALA A 67 0.97 2.38 -3.61
N ARG A 68 1.83 3.34 -3.96
CA ARG A 68 2.97 3.16 -4.88
C ARG A 68 4.25 3.00 -4.08
N SER A 69 4.93 1.86 -4.23
CA SER A 69 6.19 1.61 -3.52
C SER A 69 7.22 2.70 -3.87
N VAL A 70 7.93 3.18 -2.86
CA VAL A 70 9.15 3.97 -3.07
C VAL A 70 10.29 2.96 -3.14
N GLU A 71 10.76 2.63 -4.35
CA GLU A 71 11.70 1.53 -4.67
C GLU A 71 12.93 1.43 -3.75
N ALA A 72 13.32 2.53 -3.10
CA ALA A 72 14.49 2.58 -2.22
C ALA A 72 14.37 1.81 -0.89
N ASN A 73 13.18 1.32 -0.46
CA ASN A 73 12.99 0.86 0.94
C ASN A 73 12.10 -0.40 1.15
N ASN A 74 11.97 -1.29 0.17
CA ASN A 74 11.17 -2.51 0.37
C ASN A 74 11.87 -3.47 1.35
N ARG A 75 11.29 -3.67 2.54
CA ARG A 75 11.73 -4.68 3.50
C ARG A 75 10.76 -5.86 3.47
N LEU A 76 11.20 -6.97 2.91
CA LEU A 76 10.44 -8.22 2.95
C LEU A 76 10.50 -8.78 4.37
N VAL A 77 9.33 -9.07 4.94
CA VAL A 77 9.22 -9.72 6.24
C VAL A 77 9.02 -11.21 5.97
N GLY A 78 10.05 -11.92 5.47
CA GLY A 78 9.93 -13.37 5.25
C GLY A 78 10.63 -14.00 4.04
N GLY A 79 11.20 -13.20 3.13
CA GLY A 79 12.00 -13.70 2.01
C GLY A 79 11.30 -13.61 0.65
N SER A 80 12.09 -13.15 -0.33
CA SER A 80 11.84 -12.93 -1.76
C SER A 80 10.61 -12.08 -2.15
N ILE A 81 10.86 -11.00 -2.91
CA ILE A 81 9.83 -10.33 -3.70
C ILE A 81 9.25 -11.42 -4.62
N PRO A 82 7.92 -11.65 -4.68
CA PRO A 82 7.35 -12.43 -5.76
C PRO A 82 7.63 -11.68 -7.06
N THR A 83 8.76 -11.99 -7.69
CA THR A 83 8.99 -11.65 -9.09
C THR A 83 7.97 -12.45 -9.88
N LYS A 84 7.18 -11.78 -10.71
CA LYS A 84 6.28 -12.43 -11.66
C LYS A 84 7.01 -13.59 -12.34
N SER A 85 6.50 -14.80 -12.15
CA SER A 85 6.72 -15.87 -13.13
C SER A 85 5.97 -15.43 -14.40
N GLU A 86 6.69 -15.40 -15.51
CA GLU A 86 6.19 -15.09 -16.86
C GLU A 86 5.00 -15.97 -17.29
#